data_AF-A0A085B5T6-F1
#
_entry.id   AF-A0A085B5T6-F1
#
_cell.length_a   1.000
_cell.length_b   1.000
_cell.length_c   1.000
_cell.angle_alpha   90.00
_cell.angle_beta   90.00
_cell.angle_gamma   90.00
#
_symmetry.space_group_name_H-M   'P 1'
#
loop_
_entity.id
_entity.type
_entity.pdbx_description
1 polymer ?
#
loop_
_entity_poly.entity_id
_entity_poly.type
_entity_poly.pdbx_seq_one_letter_code
_entity_poly.pdbx_strand_id
1 'polypeptide(L)'
;MAHNLNFNNRTGKYSFFSVQEKAWHNLGQVVKDYPTSEEAIKFAGLDYEVEKSPLFTKGAGIIENTNGIEMIDSELEVSNYFANIRTDNNTILGVVGKDYHIRFHRDNITKG
;
A
#
# COMPACT_ATOMS: atom_id res chain seq x y z
N MET A 1 -10.90 14.64 -16.72
CA MET A 1 -9.94 13.54 -16.98
C MET A 1 -9.57 12.98 -15.62
N ALA A 2 -9.65 11.66 -15.41
CA ALA A 2 -9.21 11.06 -14.17
C ALA A 2 -7.68 10.92 -14.21
N HIS A 3 -6.99 11.45 -13.21
CA HIS A 3 -5.56 11.24 -13.04
C HIS A 3 -5.38 10.05 -12.11
N ASN A 4 -4.72 8.98 -12.56
CA ASN A 4 -4.47 7.78 -11.76
C ASN A 4 -3.23 7.96 -10.86
N LEU A 5 -3.23 9.01 -10.04
CA LEU A 5 -2.19 9.27 -9.06
C LEU A 5 -2.63 8.77 -7.68
N ASN A 6 -1.72 8.11 -6.96
CA ASN A 6 -2.00 7.71 -5.58
C ASN A 6 -2.18 8.96 -4.71
N PHE A 7 -3.29 9.02 -3.97
CA PHE A 7 -3.54 10.07 -2.98
C PHE A 7 -3.35 9.49 -1.59
N ASN A 8 -2.47 10.12 -0.81
CA ASN A 8 -2.24 9.73 0.57
C ASN A 8 -3.19 10.51 1.49
N ASN A 9 -4.24 9.85 1.97
CA ASN A 9 -5.24 10.43 2.86
C ASN A 9 -4.65 10.96 4.19
N ARG A 10 -3.49 10.47 4.64
CA ARG A 10 -2.86 10.94 5.88
C ARG A 10 -2.13 12.27 5.70
N THR A 11 -1.47 12.46 4.55
CA THR A 11 -0.67 13.67 4.28
C THR A 11 -1.41 14.70 3.44
N GLY A 12 -2.52 14.32 2.80
CA GLY A 12 -3.26 15.15 1.86
C GLY A 12 -2.50 15.41 0.55
N LYS A 13 -1.49 14.58 0.23
CA LYS A 13 -0.61 14.77 -0.93
C LYS A 13 -0.78 13.65 -1.94
N TYR A 14 -0.63 14.01 -3.22
CA TYR A 14 -0.52 13.05 -4.32
C TYR A 14 0.93 12.58 -4.47
N SER A 15 1.11 11.31 -4.84
CA SER A 15 2.43 10.72 -5.12
C SER A 15 2.99 11.18 -6.47
N PHE A 16 3.32 12.47 -6.55
CA PHE A 16 3.89 13.11 -7.74
C PHE A 16 4.63 14.39 -7.36
N PHE A 17 5.71 14.71 -8.08
CA PHE A 17 6.34 16.02 -8.02
C PHE A 17 6.78 16.51 -9.41
N SER A 18 6.92 17.81 -9.56
CA SER A 18 7.53 18.47 -10.72
C SER A 18 8.55 19.50 -10.27
N VAL A 19 9.50 19.84 -11.15
CA VAL A 19 10.55 20.84 -10.88
C VAL A 19 10.18 22.15 -11.57
N GLN A 20 10.21 23.25 -10.82
CA GLN A 20 9.96 24.65 -11.24
C GLN A 20 8.55 24.97 -11.77
N GLU A 21 7.94 24.08 -12.53
CA GLU A 21 6.65 24.27 -13.17
C GLU A 21 5.59 23.36 -12.59
N LYS A 22 4.33 23.81 -12.62
CA LYS A 22 3.18 22.97 -12.26
C LYS A 22 2.89 22.00 -13.39
N ALA A 23 2.67 20.72 -13.06
CA ALA A 23 2.14 19.77 -14.02
C ALA A 23 0.73 20.17 -14.49
N TRP A 24 0.38 19.74 -15.70
CA TRP A 24 -0.90 20.01 -16.36
C TRP A 24 -2.14 19.66 -15.52
N HIS A 25 -2.02 18.70 -14.60
CA HIS A 25 -3.09 18.26 -13.71
C HIS A 25 -3.18 19.05 -12.40
N ASN A 26 -2.25 19.95 -12.10
CA ASN A 26 -2.18 20.72 -10.84
C ASN A 26 -2.20 19.85 -9.56
N LEU A 27 -1.72 18.61 -9.65
CA LEU A 27 -1.58 17.68 -8.50
C LEU A 27 -0.10 17.44 -8.20
N GLY A 28 0.20 17.06 -6.96
CA GLY A 28 1.56 16.83 -6.51
C GLY A 28 2.26 18.10 -6.04
N GLN A 29 3.55 17.99 -5.73
CA GLN A 29 4.36 19.11 -5.23
C GLN A 29 5.26 19.69 -6.32
N VAL A 30 5.47 21.01 -6.30
CA VAL A 30 6.46 21.66 -7.17
C VAL A 30 7.70 21.97 -6.33
N VAL A 31 8.83 21.36 -6.69
CA VAL A 31 10.12 21.62 -6.05
C VAL A 31 10.91 22.63 -6.88
N LYS A 32 11.79 23.39 -6.23
CA LYS A 32 12.57 24.45 -6.89
C LYS A 32 13.79 23.89 -7.60
N ASP A 33 14.53 23.05 -6.90
CA ASP A 33 15.82 22.51 -7.33
C ASP A 33 15.67 21.07 -7.84
N TYR A 34 16.62 20.64 -8.65
CA TYR A 34 16.64 19.27 -9.17
C TYR A 34 17.07 18.30 -8.06
N PRO A 35 16.21 17.36 -7.63
CA PRO A 35 16.54 16.44 -6.55
C PRO A 35 17.53 15.37 -6.99
N THR A 36 18.27 14.83 -6.03
CA THR A 36 18.92 13.52 -6.16
C THR A 36 17.88 12.40 -6.31
N SER A 37 18.28 11.21 -6.76
CA SER A 37 17.37 10.05 -6.88
C SER A 37 16.67 9.71 -5.56
N GLU A 38 17.37 9.85 -4.42
CA GLU A 38 16.78 9.61 -3.10
C GLU A 38 15.73 10.67 -2.74
N GLU A 39 16.04 11.95 -2.98
CA GLU A 39 15.10 13.05 -2.74
C GLU A 39 13.89 12.98 -3.68
N ALA A 40 14.08 12.54 -4.92
CA ALA A 40 13.01 12.35 -5.89
C ALA A 40 11.98 11.32 -5.40
N ILE A 41 12.43 10.20 -4.82
CA ILE A 41 11.54 9.17 -4.25
C ILE A 41 10.73 9.74 -3.08
N LYS A 42 11.37 10.54 -2.21
CA LYS A 42 10.70 11.21 -1.07
C LYS A 42 9.70 12.27 -1.55
N PHE A 43 10.08 13.11 -2.52
CA PHE A 43 9.18 14.12 -3.09
C PHE A 43 8.02 13.48 -3.87
N ALA A 44 8.24 12.33 -4.50
CA ALA A 44 7.16 11.56 -5.10
C ALA A 44 6.27 10.84 -4.07
N GLY A 45 6.62 10.84 -2.78
CA GLY A 45 5.90 10.09 -1.75
C GLY A 45 5.89 8.58 -2.02
N LEU A 46 7.00 8.07 -2.55
CA LEU A 46 7.24 6.66 -2.89
C LEU A 46 8.23 5.98 -1.93
N ASP A 47 8.56 6.65 -0.83
CA ASP A 47 9.50 6.23 0.22
C ASP A 47 8.85 5.35 1.31
N TYR A 48 7.64 4.83 1.07
CA TYR A 48 6.95 3.95 2.00
C TYR A 48 7.47 2.51 1.94
N GLU A 49 7.33 1.79 3.05
CA GLU A 49 7.60 0.36 3.10
C GLU A 49 6.36 -0.48 2.83
N VAL A 50 6.58 -1.64 2.21
CA VAL A 50 5.54 -2.62 1.95
C VAL A 50 5.90 -3.90 2.69
N GLU A 51 4.93 -4.48 3.38
CA GLU A 51 5.05 -5.80 4.01
C GLU A 51 3.98 -6.76 3.48
N LYS A 52 4.26 -8.06 3.63
CA LYS A 52 3.38 -9.15 3.23
C LYS A 52 2.62 -9.62 4.46
N SER A 53 1.31 -9.39 4.48
CA SER A 53 0.43 -9.74 5.60
C SER A 53 -0.47 -10.92 5.26
N PRO A 54 -0.68 -11.91 6.17
CA PRO A 54 -1.61 -13.01 5.96
C PRO A 54 -3.03 -12.51 5.67
N LEU A 55 -3.76 -13.22 4.80
CA LEU A 55 -5.13 -12.87 4.43
C LEU A 55 -6.13 -13.73 5.21
N PHE A 56 -7.16 -13.10 5.76
CA PHE A 56 -8.26 -13.77 6.45
C PHE A 56 -9.59 -13.44 5.78
N THR A 57 -10.51 -14.41 5.79
CA THR A 57 -11.90 -14.21 5.42
C THR A 57 -12.81 -14.48 6.60
N LYS A 58 -13.97 -13.84 6.61
CA LYS A 58 -15.01 -14.14 7.58
C LYS A 58 -15.69 -15.45 7.21
N GLY A 59 -15.63 -16.42 8.10
CA GLY A 59 -16.42 -17.64 8.07
C GLY A 59 -17.56 -17.56 9.09
N ALA A 60 -18.60 -18.35 8.84
CA ALA A 60 -19.60 -18.65 9.88
C ALA A 60 -19.24 -20.00 10.48
N GLY A 61 -18.82 -19.99 11.75
CA GLY A 61 -18.78 -21.19 12.58
C GLY A 61 -20.19 -21.54 13.04
N ILE A 62 -20.54 -22.82 13.03
CA ILE A 62 -21.79 -23.31 13.63
C ILE A 62 -21.41 -24.05 14.91
N ILE A 63 -21.90 -23.58 16.05
CA ILE A 63 -21.80 -24.30 17.33
C ILE A 63 -23.19 -24.76 17.74
N GLU A 64 -23.37 -26.06 17.95
CA GLU A 64 -24.58 -26.60 18.57
C GLU A 64 -24.37 -26.68 20.09
N ASN A 65 -25.13 -25.87 20.83
CA ASN A 65 -25.16 -25.89 22.29
C ASN A 65 -26.48 -26.51 22.77
N THR A 66 -26.59 -26.80 24.08
CA THR A 66 -27.82 -27.32 24.71
C THR A 66 -29.04 -26.41 24.53
N ASN A 67 -28.84 -25.16 24.14
CA ASN A 67 -29.88 -24.15 23.91
C ASN A 67 -30.16 -23.88 22.41
N GLY A 68 -29.52 -24.60 21.48
CA GLY A 68 -29.73 -24.47 20.02
C GLY A 68 -28.45 -24.24 19.22
N ILE A 69 -28.63 -23.87 17.94
CA ILE A 69 -27.56 -23.60 16.97
C ILE A 69 -27.14 -22.12 17.07
N GLU A 70 -25.87 -21.86 17.37
CA GLU A 70 -25.26 -20.53 17.46
C GLU A 70 -24.31 -20.32 16.28
N MET A 71 -24.53 -19.26 15.50
CA MET A 71 -23.58 -18.83 14.47
C MET A 71 -22.54 -17.90 15.09
N ILE A 72 -21.27 -18.28 15.00
CA ILE A 72 -20.14 -17.51 15.52
C ILE A 72 -19.31 -17.01 14.35
N ASP A 73 -18.96 -15.72 14.37
CA ASP A 73 -17.96 -15.16 13.46
C ASP A 73 -16.63 -15.87 13.70
N SER A 74 -16.15 -16.60 12.70
CA SER A 74 -14.82 -17.21 12.70
C SER A 74 -13.95 -16.56 11.64
N GLU A 75 -12.65 -16.42 11.92
CA GLU A 75 -11.68 -16.00 10.92
C GLU A 75 -11.04 -17.24 10.31
N LEU A 76 -11.13 -17.36 8.98
CA LEU A 76 -10.50 -18.43 8.22
C LEU A 76 -9.31 -17.84 7.47
N GLU A 77 -8.11 -18.31 7.78
CA GLU A 77 -6.91 -17.93 7.04
C GLU A 77 -6.99 -18.45 5.60
N VAL A 78 -6.70 -17.59 4.63
CA VAL A 78 -6.62 -17.93 3.21
C VAL A 78 -5.18 -18.33 2.89
N SER A 79 -4.84 -19.59 3.13
CA SER A 79 -3.48 -20.10 2.95
C SER A 79 -2.91 -19.81 1.55
N ASN A 80 -1.61 -19.52 1.49
CA ASN A 80 -0.85 -19.17 0.27
C ASN A 80 -1.19 -17.82 -0.37
N TYR A 81 -2.13 -17.06 0.19
CA TYR A 81 -2.46 -15.70 -0.25
C TYR A 81 -2.15 -14.68 0.85
N PHE A 82 -1.63 -13.54 0.41
CA PHE A 82 -1.17 -12.48 1.29
C PHE A 82 -1.57 -11.12 0.73
N ALA A 83 -1.85 -10.15 1.61
CA ALA A 83 -2.00 -8.77 1.21
C ALA A 83 -0.64 -8.06 1.26
N ASN A 84 -0.30 -7.34 0.19
CA ASN A 84 0.75 -6.33 0.26
C ASN A 84 0.15 -5.09 0.92
N ILE A 85 0.71 -4.69 2.06
CA ILE A 85 0.23 -3.54 2.81
C ILE A 85 1.37 -2.54 3.00
N ARG A 86 1.03 -1.25 2.95
CA ARG A 86 1.94 -0.19 3.32
C ARG A 86 2.09 -0.12 4.84
N THR A 87 3.32 -0.16 5.34
CA THR A 87 3.57 -0.13 6.80
C THR A 87 3.27 1.23 7.42
N ASP A 88 3.33 2.31 6.63
CA ASP A 88 3.11 3.66 7.12
C ASP A 88 1.62 3.95 7.36
N ASN A 89 0.70 3.30 6.65
CA ASN A 89 -0.72 3.66 6.75
C ASN A 89 -1.71 2.48 6.59
N ASN A 90 -1.23 1.24 6.58
CA ASN A 90 -2.01 0.01 6.39
C ASN A 90 -2.87 -0.01 5.12
N THR A 91 -2.53 0.81 4.12
CA THR A 91 -3.21 0.76 2.82
C THR A 91 -2.87 -0.54 2.13
N ILE A 92 -3.91 -1.29 1.76
CA ILE A 92 -3.78 -2.53 1.00
C ILE A 92 -3.52 -2.18 -0.46
N LEU A 93 -2.38 -2.64 -0.98
CA LEU A 93 -1.96 -2.42 -2.37
C LEU A 93 -2.47 -3.52 -3.31
N GLY A 94 -2.78 -4.69 -2.77
CA GLY A 94 -3.31 -5.83 -3.52
C GLY A 94 -3.01 -7.17 -2.86
N VAL A 95 -3.60 -8.23 -3.39
CA VAL A 95 -3.38 -9.61 -2.93
C VAL A 95 -2.38 -10.31 -3.84
N VAL A 96 -1.46 -11.07 -3.25
CA VAL A 96 -0.37 -11.78 -3.92
C VAL A 96 -0.26 -13.22 -3.42
N GLY A 97 0.35 -14.08 -4.24
CA GLY A 97 0.62 -15.47 -3.86
C GLY A 97 1.89 -15.64 -3.01
N LYS A 98 2.07 -16.88 -2.51
CA LYS A 98 3.21 -17.29 -1.68
C LYS A 98 4.58 -16.92 -2.28
N ASP A 99 4.76 -17.08 -3.59
CA ASP A 99 6.05 -16.90 -4.26
C ASP A 99 6.36 -15.42 -4.61
N TYR A 100 5.45 -14.49 -4.32
CA TYR A 100 5.68 -13.07 -4.53
C TYR A 100 6.74 -12.53 -3.55
N HIS A 101 7.69 -11.77 -4.06
CA HIS A 101 8.73 -11.11 -3.27
C HIS A 101 8.56 -9.60 -3.35
N ILE A 102 8.47 -8.95 -2.20
CA ILE A 102 8.45 -7.49 -2.12
C ILE A 102 9.82 -6.97 -2.56
N ARG A 103 9.81 -5.89 -3.36
CA ARG A 103 11.01 -5.19 -3.79
C ARG A 103 10.96 -3.76 -3.30
N PHE A 104 12.05 -3.30 -2.70
CA PHE A 104 12.14 -1.98 -2.12
C PHE A 104 12.89 -1.01 -3.04
N HIS A 105 12.50 0.27 -3.08
CA HIS A 105 13.18 1.27 -3.90
C HIS A 105 14.63 1.54 -3.44
N ARG A 106 14.89 1.53 -2.12
CA ARG A 106 16.23 1.68 -1.51
C ARG A 106 17.26 0.65 -2.01
N ASP A 107 16.83 -0.56 -2.39
CA ASP A 107 17.75 -1.61 -2.87
C ASP A 107 18.39 -1.25 -4.22
N ASN A 108 17.84 -0.28 -4.95
CA ASN A 108 18.30 0.12 -6.28
C ASN A 108 19.14 1.42 -6.28
N ILE A 109 19.31 2.11 -5.15
CA ILE A 109 20.01 3.40 -5.09
C ILE A 109 21.54 3.20 -4.95
N THR A 110 22.00 2.04 -4.50
CA THR A 110 23.43 1.74 -4.27
C THR A 110 24.19 1.20 -5.50
N LYS A 111 23.55 1.15 -6.68
CA LYS A 111 24.15 0.60 -7.92
C LYS A 111 24.35 1.64 -9.05
N GLY A 112 24.36 2.93 -8.72
CA GLY A 112 24.61 4.02 -9.66
C GLY A 112 25.99 4.62 -9.51
#